data_AF-A0A9X1UR16-F1
#
_entry.id   AF-A0A9X1UR16-F1
#
_cell.length_a   1.000
_cell.length_b   1.000
_cell.length_c   1.000
_cell.angle_alpha   90.00
_cell.angle_beta   90.00
_cell.angle_gamma   90.00
#
_symmetry.space_group_name_H-M   'P 1'
#
loop_
_entity.id
_entity.type
_entity.pdbx_description
1 polymer ?
#
loop_
_entity_poly.entity_id
_entity_poly.type
_entity_poly.pdbx_seq_one_letter_code
_entity_poly.pdbx_strand_id
1 'polypeptide(L)'
;MPSVSEVRPKIWEDVLDLFDNGDFSAIWGRRESNNFRELAIRWNGDENYVGYPNQGRNPTWFSQPEFLEESILLSLLKQIVQNDVNQRREEFIDNILQAMKESKQKIKN
;
A
#
# COMPACT_ATOMS: atom_id res chain seq x y z
N MET A 1 -5.07 9.81 12.32
CA MET A 1 -5.73 8.74 11.55
C MET A 1 -4.92 7.46 11.66
N PRO A 2 -5.50 6.26 11.51
CA PRO A 2 -4.73 5.03 11.64
C PRO A 2 -3.62 5.03 10.59
N SER A 3 -2.43 4.67 11.00
CA SER A 3 -1.25 4.45 10.17
C SER A 3 -1.40 3.20 9.30
N VAL A 4 -0.53 3.07 8.30
CA VAL A 4 -0.46 1.93 7.39
C VAL A 4 -0.42 0.61 8.16
N SER A 5 0.31 0.54 9.29
CA SER A 5 0.47 -0.69 10.10
C SER A 5 -0.75 -1.05 10.95
N GLU A 6 -1.64 -0.10 11.22
CA GLU A 6 -2.81 -0.33 12.09
C GLU A 6 -4.01 -0.93 11.35
N VAL A 7 -4.01 -0.90 10.01
CA VAL A 7 -5.10 -1.43 9.19
C VAL A 7 -4.70 -2.78 8.58
N ARG A 8 -5.13 -3.87 9.23
CA ARG A 8 -4.87 -5.26 8.84
C ARG A 8 -6.14 -6.13 8.80
N PRO A 9 -7.06 -5.90 7.84
CA PRO A 9 -8.19 -6.80 7.64
C PRO A 9 -7.70 -8.22 7.31
N LYS A 10 -8.33 -9.25 7.87
CA LYS A 10 -7.91 -10.67 7.72
C LYS A 10 -7.84 -11.18 6.28
N ILE A 11 -8.51 -10.51 5.34
CA ILE A 11 -8.45 -10.85 3.92
C ILE A 11 -7.10 -10.49 3.28
N TRP A 12 -6.21 -9.79 3.99
CA TRP A 12 -4.88 -9.45 3.52
C TRP A 12 -3.82 -10.23 4.32
N GLU A 13 -3.00 -10.99 3.60
CA GLU A 13 -1.89 -11.77 4.14
C GLU A 13 -0.56 -11.31 3.53
N ASP A 14 0.55 -11.68 4.16
CA ASP A 14 1.89 -11.43 3.63
C ASP A 14 2.12 -9.95 3.24
N VAL A 15 1.67 -9.03 4.11
CA VAL A 15 1.60 -7.59 3.81
C VAL A 15 2.94 -6.90 4.02
N LEU A 16 3.38 -6.13 3.02
CA LEU A 16 4.43 -5.12 3.13
C LEU A 16 3.80 -3.72 3.18
N ASP A 17 4.28 -2.87 4.08
CA ASP A 17 3.94 -1.45 4.07
C ASP A 17 4.78 -0.74 3.02
N LEU A 18 4.13 -0.08 2.07
CA LEU A 18 4.82 0.64 0.99
C LEU A 18 4.94 2.12 1.28
N PHE A 19 3.93 2.71 1.93
CA PHE A 19 3.85 4.14 2.09
C PHE A 19 2.87 4.52 3.20
N ASP A 20 3.23 5.57 3.93
CA ASP A 20 2.33 6.28 4.83
C ASP A 20 2.80 7.73 5.01
N ASN A 21 1.89 8.68 4.83
CA ASN A 21 2.13 10.09 5.17
C ASN A 21 1.09 10.65 6.14
N GLY A 22 0.31 9.78 6.80
CA GLY A 22 -0.77 10.17 7.70
C GLY A 22 -2.10 10.39 6.99
N ASP A 23 -2.09 10.90 5.75
CA ASP A 23 -3.29 11.14 4.93
C ASP A 23 -3.61 9.99 3.98
N PHE A 24 -2.59 9.31 3.47
CA PHE A 24 -2.70 8.25 2.48
C PHE A 24 -1.72 7.14 2.81
N SER A 25 -2.14 5.91 2.56
CA SER A 25 -1.29 4.74 2.76
C SER A 25 -1.39 3.76 1.61
N ALA A 26 -0.33 2.98 1.41
CA ALA A 26 -0.28 1.91 0.43
C ALA A 26 0.38 0.66 1.01
N ILE A 27 -0.09 -0.50 0.57
CA ILE A 27 0.44 -1.81 0.92
C ILE A 27 0.66 -2.67 -0.31
N TRP A 28 1.53 -3.67 -0.17
CA TRP A 28 1.69 -4.77 -1.11
C TRP A 28 1.41 -6.08 -0.38
N GLY A 29 0.31 -6.74 -0.69
CA GLY A 29 -0.13 -7.90 0.08
C GLY A 29 -0.94 -8.87 -0.73
N ARG A 30 -1.09 -10.09 -0.23
CA ARG A 30 -1.93 -11.12 -0.86
C ARG A 30 -3.37 -10.92 -0.40
N ARG A 31 -4.27 -10.64 -1.33
CA ARG A 31 -5.70 -10.57 -1.03
C ARG A 31 -6.34 -11.95 -1.19
N GLU A 32 -6.95 -12.44 -0.12
CA GLU A 32 -7.62 -13.75 -0.07
C GLU A 32 -6.68 -14.87 -0.58
N SER A 33 -7.23 -15.88 -1.25
CA SER A 33 -6.47 -17.01 -1.81
C SER A 33 -5.73 -16.68 -3.12
N ASN A 34 -5.45 -15.40 -3.41
CA ASN A 34 -4.70 -15.03 -4.60
C ASN A 34 -3.26 -15.56 -4.49
N ASN A 35 -2.69 -16.08 -5.57
CA ASN A 35 -1.30 -16.59 -5.53
C ASN A 35 -0.27 -15.45 -5.52
N PHE A 36 -0.66 -14.26 -5.95
CA PHE A 36 0.22 -13.10 -6.06
C PHE A 36 -0.19 -12.01 -5.09
N ARG A 37 0.81 -11.30 -4.55
CA ARG A 37 0.58 -10.03 -3.85
C ARG A 37 0.17 -8.96 -4.86
N GLU A 38 -0.65 -8.01 -4.45
CA GLU A 38 -1.15 -6.90 -5.26
C GLU A 38 -1.04 -5.57 -4.51
N LEU A 39 -1.03 -4.48 -5.28
CA LEU A 39 -1.03 -3.14 -4.71
C LEU A 39 -2.42 -2.79 -4.18
N ALA A 40 -2.46 -2.26 -2.95
CA ALA A 40 -3.68 -1.70 -2.39
C ALA A 40 -3.41 -0.33 -1.76
N ILE A 41 -4.39 0.56 -1.84
CA ILE A 41 -4.28 1.92 -1.34
C ILE A 41 -5.48 2.29 -0.47
N ARG A 42 -5.30 3.33 0.35
CA ARG A 42 -6.40 4.01 1.05
C ARG A 42 -6.07 5.46 1.34
N TRP A 43 -7.13 6.28 1.37
CA TRP A 43 -7.12 7.54 2.09
C TRP A 43 -7.43 7.26 3.56
N ASN A 44 -6.64 7.84 4.47
CA ASN A 44 -6.67 7.55 5.90
C ASN A 44 -7.76 8.30 6.66
N GLY A 45 -8.41 9.26 6.01
CA GLY A 45 -9.48 10.04 6.62
C GLY A 45 -8.98 11.29 7.33
N ASP A 46 -9.79 11.79 8.26
CA ASP A 46 -9.51 12.92 9.13
C ASP A 46 -10.26 12.76 10.46
N GLU A 47 -10.24 13.77 11.33
CA GLU A 47 -10.90 13.74 12.64
C GLU A 47 -12.38 13.35 12.61
N ASN A 48 -13.07 13.60 11.48
CA ASN A 48 -14.50 13.37 11.31
C ASN A 48 -14.83 12.17 10.42
N TYR A 49 -13.84 11.61 9.71
CA TYR A 49 -14.07 10.52 8.75
C TYR A 49 -12.98 9.45 8.83
N VAL A 50 -13.37 8.18 8.85
CA VAL A 50 -12.45 7.02 9.06
C VAL A 50 -11.54 6.70 7.86
N GLY A 51 -11.68 7.44 6.76
CA GLY A 51 -10.96 7.20 5.52
C GLY A 51 -11.74 6.35 4.51
N TYR A 52 -11.15 6.14 3.34
CA TYR A 52 -11.77 5.41 2.23
C TYR A 52 -10.74 4.49 1.52
N PRO A 53 -11.11 3.24 1.17
CA PRO A 53 -12.42 2.61 1.43
C PRO A 53 -12.62 2.27 2.91
N ASN A 54 -13.88 2.03 3.29
CA ASN A 54 -14.24 1.57 4.62
C ASN A 54 -15.44 0.63 4.59
N GLN A 55 -15.61 -0.13 5.68
CA GLN A 55 -16.81 -0.89 6.00
C GLN A 55 -17.36 -0.35 7.34
N GLY A 56 -18.27 0.62 7.24
CA GLY A 56 -18.79 1.33 8.40
C GLY A 56 -17.71 2.18 9.05
N ARG A 57 -17.28 1.82 10.26
CA ARG A 57 -16.20 2.53 10.99
C ARG A 57 -14.82 1.90 10.82
N ASN A 58 -14.71 0.85 10.02
CA ASN A 58 -13.47 0.11 9.84
C ASN A 58 -12.84 0.48 8.50
N PRO A 59 -11.66 1.12 8.47
CA PRO A 59 -10.93 1.36 7.23
C PRO A 59 -10.53 0.04 6.57
N THR A 60 -10.53 0.03 5.23
CA THR A 60 -10.13 -1.13 4.43
C THR A 60 -9.14 -0.71 3.34
N TRP A 61 -8.79 -1.64 2.45
CA TRP A 61 -7.85 -1.43 1.36
C TRP A 61 -8.54 -1.58 0.01
N PHE A 62 -8.21 -0.71 -0.95
CA PHE A 62 -8.69 -0.82 -2.32
C PHE A 62 -7.58 -1.33 -3.23
N SER A 63 -7.73 -2.58 -3.69
CA SER A 63 -6.82 -3.19 -4.66
C SER A 63 -6.79 -2.38 -5.95
N GLN A 64 -5.58 -2.15 -6.47
CA GLN A 64 -5.37 -1.44 -7.72
C GLN A 64 -5.35 -2.40 -8.91
N PRO A 65 -5.86 -1.99 -10.08
CA PRO A 65 -5.67 -2.74 -11.32
C PRO A 65 -4.18 -2.95 -11.62
N GLU A 66 -3.83 -4.15 -12.11
CA GLU A 66 -2.44 -4.55 -12.38
C GLU A 66 -1.70 -3.55 -13.28
N PHE A 67 -2.34 -3.05 -14.34
CA PHE A 67 -1.73 -2.10 -15.28
C PHE A 67 -1.35 -0.75 -14.65
N LEU A 68 -1.87 -0.43 -13.46
CA LEU A 68 -1.53 0.79 -12.72
C LEU A 68 -0.40 0.56 -11.70
N GLU A 69 -0.13 -0.69 -11.31
CA GLU A 69 0.80 -1.01 -10.21
C GLU A 69 2.16 -0.35 -10.41
N GLU A 70 2.81 -0.55 -11.56
CA GLU A 70 4.14 0.01 -11.82
C GLU A 70 4.15 1.54 -11.73
N SER A 71 3.15 2.21 -12.31
CA SER A 71 3.06 3.67 -12.31
C SER A 71 2.89 4.24 -10.89
N ILE A 72 2.10 3.56 -10.06
CA ILE A 72 1.86 3.98 -8.68
C ILE A 72 3.09 3.69 -7.83
N LEU A 73 3.69 2.50 -7.93
CA LEU A 73 4.91 2.14 -7.19
C LEU A 73 6.07 3.12 -7.47
N LEU A 74 6.28 3.49 -8.75
CA LEU A 74 7.27 4.50 -9.13
C LEU A 74 6.96 5.87 -8.51
N SER A 75 5.68 6.25 -8.47
CA SER A 75 5.25 7.52 -7.87
C SER A 75 5.45 7.54 -6.36
N LEU A 76 5.18 6.43 -5.66
CA LEU A 76 5.44 6.28 -4.23
C LEU A 76 6.94 6.34 -3.93
N LEU A 77 7.77 5.64 -4.71
CA LEU A 77 9.23 5.68 -4.55
C LEU A 77 9.75 7.11 -4.72
N LYS A 78 9.28 7.82 -5.74
CA LYS A 78 9.64 9.22 -5.97
C LYS A 78 9.25 10.10 -4.77
N GLN A 79 8.03 9.94 -4.24
CA GLN A 79 7.58 10.68 -3.05
C GLN A 79 8.48 10.41 -1.83
N ILE A 80 8.84 9.17 -1.57
CA ILE A 80 9.69 8.81 -0.41
C ILE A 80 11.12 9.32 -0.58
N VAL A 81 11.67 9.25 -1.79
CA VAL A 81 13.03 9.75 -2.06
C VAL A 81 13.09 11.27 -1.96
N GLN A 82 12.02 11.97 -2.34
CA GLN A 82 11.94 13.44 -2.30
C GLN A 82 11.60 14.01 -0.91
N ASN A 83 10.95 13.24 -0.04
CA ASN A 83 10.60 13.68 1.31
C ASN A 83 11.43 12.94 2.37
N ASP A 84 12.38 13.64 2.98
CA ASP A 84 13.42 13.04 3.83
C ASP A 84 13.01 12.79 5.30
N VAL A 85 11.72 12.97 5.63
CA VAL A 85 11.29 13.12 7.05
C VAL A 85 10.64 11.87 7.64
N ASN A 86 10.47 10.78 6.87
CA ASN A 86 9.83 9.57 7.38
C ASN A 86 10.86 8.62 8.03
N GLN A 87 10.66 8.28 9.31
CA GLN A 87 11.53 7.36 10.05
C GLN A 87 11.58 5.94 9.44
N ARG A 88 10.55 5.54 8.68
CA ARG A 88 10.46 4.25 7.98
C ARG A 88 10.89 4.32 6.51
N ARG A 89 11.56 5.40 6.10
CA ARG A 89 11.95 5.66 4.71
C ARG A 89 12.67 4.48 4.04
N GLU A 90 13.69 3.94 4.69
CA GLU A 90 14.49 2.83 4.14
C GLU A 90 13.64 1.57 3.95
N GLU A 91 12.85 1.22 4.97
CA GLU A 91 11.90 0.09 4.90
C GLU A 91 10.91 0.23 3.73
N PHE A 92 10.34 1.43 3.55
CA PHE A 92 9.41 1.69 2.45
C PHE A 92 10.09 1.60 1.08
N ILE A 93 11.32 2.11 0.94
CA ILE A 93 12.08 1.98 -0.31
C ILE A 93 12.30 0.50 -0.64
N ASP A 94 12.79 -0.28 0.32
CA ASP A 94 13.07 -1.71 0.12
C ASP A 94 11.79 -2.49 -0.24
N ASN A 95 10.69 -2.22 0.45
CA ASN A 95 9.40 -2.84 0.18
C ASN A 95 8.86 -2.47 -1.21
N ILE A 96 9.01 -1.23 -1.65
CA ILE A 96 8.60 -0.81 -3.00
C ILE A 96 9.46 -1.48 -4.06
N LEU A 97 10.78 -1.56 -3.86
CA LEU A 97 11.67 -2.25 -4.81
C LEU A 97 11.32 -3.74 -4.93
N GLN A 98 10.97 -4.38 -3.81
CA GLN A 98 10.48 -5.76 -3.81
C GLN A 98 9.14 -5.88 -4.56
N ALA A 99 8.18 -4.99 -4.30
CA ALA A 99 6.89 -4.96 -4.99
C ALA A 99 7.06 -4.76 -6.51
N MET A 100 7.95 -3.87 -6.95
CA MET A 100 8.26 -3.67 -8.37
C MET A 100 8.86 -4.92 -9.03
N LYS A 101 9.73 -5.65 -8.31
CA LYS A 101 10.31 -6.90 -8.80
C LYS A 101 9.23 -7.98 -8.97
N GLU A 102 8.32 -8.10 -8.01
CA GLU A 102 7.21 -9.07 -8.06
C GLU A 102 6.18 -8.70 -9.15
N SER A 103 5.78 -7.43 -9.26
CA SER A 103 4.83 -6.96 -10.28
C SER A 103 5.33 -7.28 -11.71
N LYS A 104 6.64 -7.08 -11.98
CA LYS A 104 7.25 -7.46 -13.27
C LYS A 104 7.24 -8.96 -13.57
N GLN A 105 7.15 -9.82 -12.55
CA GLN A 105 7.07 -11.26 -12.74
C GLN A 105 5.65 -11.71 -13.08
N LYS A 106 4.61 -10.99 -12.64
CA LYS A 106 3.21 -11.29 -13.00
C LYS A 106 2.97 -11.15 -14.50
N ILE A 107 3.46 -10.05 -15.09
CA ILE A 107 3.29 -9.71 -16.50
C ILE A 107 3.95 -10.73 -17.46
N LYS A 108 4.93 -11.50 -16.98
CA LYS A 108 5.65 -12.48 -17.80
C LYS A 108 4.96 -13.85 -17.91
N ASN A 109 3.92 -14.09 -17.11
CA ASN A 109 3.16 -15.35 -17.07
C ASN A 109 1.76 -15.13 -17.63
#